data_AF-W7Y8Y9-F1
#
_entry.id   AF-W7Y8Y9-F1
#
_cell.length_a   1.000
_cell.length_b   1.000
_cell.length_c   1.000
_cell.angle_alpha   90.00
_cell.angle_beta   90.00
_cell.angle_gamma   90.00
#
_symmetry.space_group_name_H-M   'P 1'
#
loop_
_entity.id
_entity.type
_entity.pdbx_description
1 polymer ?
#
loop_
_entity_poly.entity_id
_entity_poly.type
_entity_poly.pdbx_seq_one_letter_code
_entity_poly.pdbx_strand_id
1 'polypeptide(L)'
;MINIFAMESALLRTRKMIERSGETKAQLAIEMTTIFVQEAFVQIENWTKEVLAAMEAGDTLRTQLSILKKLTKRSTINTLALKRNIALKVIEAEKYVL
;
A
#
# COMPACT_ATOMS: atom_id res chain seq x y z
N MET A 1 -2.11 13.42 0.36
CA MET A 1 -1.03 13.64 1.36
C MET A 1 -1.04 12.63 2.50
N ILE A 2 -2.16 12.42 3.21
CA ILE A 2 -2.23 11.49 4.35
C ILE A 2 -1.76 10.08 4.00
N ASN A 3 -2.27 9.48 2.91
CA ASN A 3 -1.87 8.13 2.50
C ASN A 3 -0.37 8.03 2.17
N ILE A 4 0.23 9.06 1.55
CA ILE A 4 1.66 9.05 1.21
C ILE A 4 2.51 9.02 2.49
N PHE A 5 2.21 9.92 3.43
CA PHE A 5 2.92 9.99 4.71
C PHE A 5 2.77 8.69 5.51
N ALA A 6 1.56 8.14 5.59
CA ALA A 6 1.31 6.91 6.31
C ALA A 6 2.03 5.71 5.67
N MET A 7 2.03 5.61 4.32
CA MET A 7 2.73 4.55 3.59
C MET A 7 4.23 4.59 3.83
N GLU A 8 4.83 5.78 3.72
CA GLU A 8 6.26 5.97 3.98
C GLU A 8 6.60 5.64 5.44
N SER A 9 5.79 6.12 6.39
CA SER A 9 5.99 5.84 7.81
C SER A 9 5.95 4.34 8.12
N ALA A 10 4.97 3.61 7.57
CA ALA A 10 4.86 2.17 7.74
C ALA A 10 6.06 1.43 7.10
N LEU A 11 6.45 1.81 5.89
CA LEU A 11 7.59 1.24 5.19
C LEU A 11 8.90 1.42 5.96
N LEU A 12 9.18 2.63 6.43
CA LEU A 12 10.40 2.94 7.17
C LEU A 12 10.44 2.22 8.53
N ARG A 13 9.30 2.14 9.23
CA ARG A 13 9.20 1.36 10.48
C ARG A 13 9.49 -0.11 10.24
N THR A 14 8.92 -0.70 9.20
CA THR A 14 9.12 -2.11 8.86
C THR A 14 10.57 -2.39 8.45
N ARG A 15 11.19 -1.52 7.63
CA ARG A 15 12.62 -1.63 7.29
C ARG A 15 13.51 -1.60 8.54
N LYS A 16 13.24 -0.69 9.48
CA LYS A 16 13.97 -0.62 10.74
C LYS A 16 13.80 -1.89 11.59
N MET A 17 12.61 -2.52 11.57
CA MET A 17 12.38 -3.80 12.25
C MET A 17 13.18 -4.94 11.60
N ILE A 18 13.22 -4.99 10.26
CA ILE A 18 14.03 -5.96 9.51
C ILE A 18 15.51 -5.79 9.86
N GLU A 19 16.03 -4.57 9.83
CA GLU A 19 17.44 -4.27 10.17
C GLU A 19 17.79 -4.66 11.61
N ARG A 20 16.86 -4.47 12.55
CA ARG A 20 17.10 -4.76 13.98
C ARG A 20 16.97 -6.25 14.33
N SER A 21 16.03 -6.97 13.72
CA SER A 21 15.59 -8.28 14.22
C SER A 21 15.57 -9.38 13.15
N GLY A 22 15.90 -9.05 11.91
CA GLY A 22 15.85 -9.96 10.78
C GLY A 22 14.45 -10.06 10.17
N GLU A 23 14.42 -10.45 8.90
CA GLU A 23 13.20 -10.52 8.08
C GLU A 23 12.16 -11.48 8.68
N THR A 24 12.59 -12.66 9.14
CA THR A 24 11.69 -13.66 9.73
C THR A 24 10.92 -13.12 10.94
N LYS A 25 11.58 -12.33 11.81
CA LYS A 25 10.92 -11.74 12.99
C LYS A 25 10.04 -10.55 12.62
N ALA A 26 10.34 -9.86 11.51
CA ALA A 26 9.58 -8.74 11.01
C ALA A 26 8.45 -9.16 10.03
N GLN A 27 8.24 -10.46 9.80
CA GLN A 27 7.32 -10.98 8.78
C GLN A 27 5.91 -10.39 8.90
N LEU A 28 5.37 -10.31 10.12
CA LEU A 28 4.03 -9.76 10.34
C LEU A 28 3.95 -8.27 9.94
N ALA A 29 4.97 -7.48 10.27
CA ALA A 29 5.07 -6.07 9.88
C ALA A 29 5.19 -5.90 8.35
N ILE A 30 5.92 -6.82 7.68
CA ILE A 30 6.04 -6.87 6.22
C ILE A 30 4.68 -7.11 5.59
N GLU A 31 3.93 -8.11 6.05
CA GLU A 31 2.60 -8.44 5.53
C GLU A 31 1.62 -7.27 5.72
N MET A 32 1.58 -6.69 6.92
CA MET A 32 0.73 -5.54 7.24
C MET A 32 1.05 -4.33 6.35
N THR A 33 2.33 -4.00 6.22
CA THR A 33 2.78 -2.87 5.39
C THR A 33 2.46 -3.09 3.92
N THR A 34 2.67 -4.32 3.44
CA THR A 34 2.42 -4.70 2.05
C THR A 34 0.95 -4.54 1.67
N ILE A 35 0.03 -5.01 2.52
CA ILE A 35 -1.41 -4.81 2.31
C ILE A 35 -1.75 -3.32 2.34
N PHE A 36 -1.27 -2.61 3.36
CA PHE A 36 -1.59 -1.19 3.54
C PHE A 36 -1.17 -0.35 2.34
N VAL A 37 0.06 -0.53 1.86
CA VAL A 37 0.58 0.18 0.69
C VAL A 37 -0.26 -0.13 -0.56
N GLN A 38 -0.63 -1.39 -0.79
CA GLN A 38 -1.41 -1.77 -1.97
C GLN A 38 -2.79 -1.12 -1.99
N GLU A 39 -3.49 -1.12 -0.86
CA GLU A 39 -4.82 -0.53 -0.75
C GLU A 39 -4.78 1.00 -0.82
N ALA A 40 -3.81 1.61 -0.13
CA ALA A 40 -3.62 3.06 -0.18
C ALA A 40 -3.27 3.55 -1.59
N PHE A 41 -2.49 2.78 -2.36
CA PHE A 41 -2.15 3.12 -3.74
C PHE A 41 -3.37 3.07 -4.68
N VAL A 42 -4.29 2.10 -4.49
CA VAL A 42 -5.56 2.05 -5.24
C VAL A 42 -6.37 3.32 -4.98
N GLN A 43 -6.46 3.76 -3.71
CA GLN A 43 -7.19 4.98 -3.36
C GLN A 43 -6.55 6.23 -4.00
N ILE A 44 -5.22 6.38 -3.88
CA ILE A 44 -4.48 7.50 -4.49
C ILE A 44 -4.70 7.54 -6.01
N GLU A 45 -4.64 6.38 -6.67
CA GLU A 45 -4.88 6.28 -8.11
C GLU A 45 -6.29 6.74 -8.50
N ASN A 46 -7.32 6.32 -7.74
CA ASN A 46 -8.71 6.71 -8.00
C ASN A 46 -8.91 8.22 -7.82
N TRP A 47 -8.43 8.79 -6.71
CA TRP A 47 -8.52 10.24 -6.48
C TRP A 47 -7.80 11.03 -7.58
N THR A 48 -6.65 10.53 -8.05
CA THR A 48 -5.89 11.21 -9.11
C THR A 48 -6.66 11.18 -10.43
N LYS A 49 -7.34 10.07 -10.77
CA LYS A 49 -8.20 9.99 -11.97
C LYS A 49 -9.34 11.02 -11.92
N GLU A 50 -10.00 11.13 -10.78
CA GLU A 50 -11.09 12.10 -10.57
C GLU A 50 -10.61 13.54 -10.72
N VAL A 51 -9.50 13.89 -10.08
CA VAL A 51 -8.91 15.24 -10.16
C VAL A 51 -8.47 15.57 -11.58
N LEU A 52 -7.81 14.64 -12.28
CA LEU A 52 -7.40 14.86 -13.68
C LEU A 52 -8.61 15.09 -14.59
N ALA A 53 -9.68 14.30 -14.42
CA ALA A 53 -10.91 14.46 -15.19
C ALA A 53 -11.66 15.76 -14.89
N ALA A 54 -11.49 16.33 -13.69
CA ALA A 54 -12.05 17.63 -13.33
C ALA A 54 -11.24 18.80 -13.89
N MET A 55 -9.94 18.62 -14.13
CA MET A 55 -9.03 19.69 -14.58
C MET A 55 -8.87 19.75 -16.10
N GLU A 56 -8.92 18.60 -16.79
CA GLU A 56 -8.57 18.48 -18.19
C GLU A 56 -9.60 17.67 -18.97
N ALA A 57 -9.68 17.89 -20.28
CA ALA A 57 -10.55 17.14 -21.18
C ALA A 57 -9.82 16.75 -22.48
N GLY A 58 -10.46 15.88 -23.29
CA GLY A 58 -9.95 15.52 -24.61
C GLY A 58 -8.58 14.83 -24.59
N ASP A 59 -7.71 15.21 -25.52
CA ASP A 59 -6.41 14.56 -25.72
C ASP A 59 -5.42 14.81 -24.57
N THR A 60 -5.50 15.97 -23.92
CA THR A 60 -4.69 16.29 -22.73
C THR A 60 -5.01 15.33 -21.59
N LEU A 61 -6.30 15.09 -21.30
CA LEU A 61 -6.72 14.13 -20.29
C LEU A 61 -6.22 12.71 -20.60
N ARG A 62 -6.35 12.25 -21.86
CA ARG A 62 -5.86 10.92 -22.26
C ARG A 62 -4.35 10.78 -22.04
N THR A 63 -3.60 11.84 -22.30
CA THR A 63 -2.15 11.89 -22.08
C THR A 63 -1.82 11.79 -20.60
N GLN A 64 -2.49 12.57 -19.75
CA GLN A 64 -2.28 12.54 -18.30
C GLN A 64 -2.66 11.18 -17.68
N LEU A 65 -3.78 10.58 -18.10
CA LEU A 65 -4.16 9.24 -17.65
C LEU A 65 -3.16 8.16 -18.09
N SER A 66 -2.52 8.32 -19.25
CA SER A 66 -1.46 7.42 -19.71
C SER A 66 -0.20 7.54 -18.87
N ILE A 67 0.15 8.75 -18.43
CA ILE A 67 1.24 9.00 -17.48
C ILE A 67 0.90 8.38 -16.13
N LEU A 68 -0.31 8.62 -15.61
CA LEU A 68 -0.78 8.04 -14.35
C LEU A 68 -0.66 6.51 -14.36
N LYS A 69 -1.11 5.85 -15.43
CA LYS A 69 -0.99 4.39 -15.60
C LYS A 69 0.46 3.89 -15.52
N LYS A 70 1.43 4.67 -16.01
CA LYS A 70 2.86 4.33 -15.88
C LYS A 70 3.34 4.49 -14.44
N LEU A 71 2.94 5.57 -13.76
CA LEU A 71 3.32 5.86 -12.37
C LEU A 71 2.69 4.87 -11.37
N THR A 72 1.51 4.31 -11.68
CA THR A 72 0.78 3.39 -10.79
C THR A 72 0.99 1.91 -11.10
N LYS A 73 1.84 1.60 -12.10
CA LYS A 73 2.12 0.22 -12.51
C LYS A 73 2.77 -0.55 -11.35
N ARG A 74 2.08 -1.59 -10.88
CA ARG A 74 2.51 -2.46 -9.77
C ARG A 74 2.10 -3.91 -10.02
N SER A 75 2.81 -4.85 -9.40
CA SER A 75 2.40 -6.26 -9.41
C SER A 75 1.17 -6.47 -8.54
N THR A 76 0.28 -7.34 -9.01
CA THR A 76 -0.86 -7.81 -8.21
C THR A 76 -0.35 -8.79 -7.17
N ILE A 77 -0.81 -8.62 -5.94
CA ILE A 77 -0.52 -9.55 -4.84
C ILE A 77 -1.84 -10.08 -4.27
N ASN A 78 -1.81 -11.31 -3.77
CA ASN A 78 -2.97 -11.89 -3.09
C ASN A 78 -3.10 -11.33 -1.67
N THR A 79 -3.69 -10.15 -1.54
CA THR A 79 -3.90 -9.50 -0.24
C THR A 79 -4.82 -10.31 0.68
N LEU A 80 -5.73 -11.13 0.13
CA LEU A 80 -6.61 -11.98 0.91
C LEU A 80 -5.84 -13.05 1.70
N ALA A 81 -4.84 -13.67 1.07
CA ALA A 81 -3.97 -14.63 1.75
C ALA A 81 -3.19 -13.97 2.89
N LEU A 82 -2.59 -12.79 2.64
CA LEU A 82 -1.87 -12.03 3.66
C LEU A 82 -2.78 -11.60 4.82
N LYS A 83 -4.02 -11.17 4.53
CA LYS A 83 -4.99 -10.81 5.57
C LYS A 83 -5.36 -11.99 6.46
N ARG A 84 -5.47 -13.19 5.89
CA ARG A 84 -5.73 -14.42 6.66
C ARG A 84 -4.56 -14.76 7.58
N ASN A 85 -3.31 -14.63 7.11
CA ASN A 85 -2.12 -14.85 7.94
C ASN A 85 -2.08 -13.89 9.14
N ILE A 86 -2.31 -12.60 8.90
CA ILE A 86 -2.39 -11.60 9.96
C ILE A 86 -3.52 -11.92 10.95
N ALA A 87 -4.70 -12.29 10.43
CA ALA A 87 -5.85 -12.63 11.27
C ALA A 87 -5.55 -13.81 12.21
N LEU A 88 -4.86 -14.85 11.73
CA LEU A 88 -4.44 -15.97 12.58
C LEU A 88 -3.56 -15.50 13.75
N LYS A 89 -2.62 -14.59 13.49
CA LYS A 89 -1.74 -14.03 14.54
C LYS A 89 -2.45 -13.12 15.53
N VAL A 90 -3.43 -12.35 15.07
CA VAL A 90 -4.26 -11.52 15.94
C VAL A 90 -5.18 -12.38 16.80
N ILE A 91 -5.79 -13.43 16.24
CA ILE A 91 -6.65 -14.38 16.97
C ILE A 91 -5.84 -15.13 18.04
N GLU A 92 -4.66 -15.63 17.68
CA GLU A 92 -3.76 -16.34 18.60
C GLU A 92 -3.37 -15.47 19.82
N ALA A 93 -3.25 -14.16 19.64
CA ALA A 93 -2.82 -13.23 20.68
C ALA A 93 -3.97 -12.48 21.38
N GLU A 94 -5.18 -12.54 20.84
CA GLU A 94 -6.38 -11.78 21.25
C GLU A 94 -6.16 -10.25 21.38
N LYS A 95 -5.18 -9.72 20.65
CA LYS A 95 -4.84 -8.29 20.66
C LYS A 95 -4.08 -7.90 19.40
N TYR A 96 -3.85 -6.60 19.23
CA TYR A 96 -2.95 -6.10 18.21
C TYR A 96 -1.53 -6.64 18.44
N VAL A 97 -0.95 -7.21 17.38
CA VAL A 97 0.38 -7.82 17.37
C VAL A 97 1.24 -7.19 16.29
N LEU A 98 2.52 -6.99 16.60
CA LEU A 98 3.54 -6.46 15.70
C LEU A 98 4.91 -7.00 16.04
#